data_AF-A0A7X6CWT2-F1
#
_entry.id   AF-A0A7X6CWT2-F1
#
_cell.length_a   1.000
_cell.length_b   1.000
_cell.length_c   1.000
_cell.angle_alpha   90.00
_cell.angle_beta   90.00
_cell.angle_gamma   90.00
#
_symmetry.space_group_name_H-M   'P 1'
#
loop_
_entity.id
_entity.type
_entity.pdbx_description
1 polymer ?
#
loop_
_entity_poly.entity_id
_entity_poly.type
_entity_poly.pdbx_seq_one_letter_code
_entity_poly.pdbx_strand_id
1 'polypeptide(L)'
;MPARRFDRERVRAVRRAADISQADVASALGAADSTVAGWESGATTPDLERLTALAKVLNRPLDDLFPRDGLPDLADLRCDAGLYRYETKSIIGTKSDGPVAGAEQGVRRLKDRYIPPLAAGYGVSEEELKRAQDRSFGEVDEDAAEVEGRPETLAEKITLLLERTYPGRTAPGDQEIADAVNAYAGSAVTSAEGVEALRKGSDDAPAPVVLEGLAQFFDVSKLYFEPSDAIARQVYEGLRLMSDAKQGKVGRIRARGMGAEGLPADVLSMLNEVAGELDKRVPRAGGDS
;
A
#
# COMPACT_ATOMS: atom_id res chain seq x y z
N MET A 1 2.13 9.42 -15.22
CA MET A 1 2.37 9.38 -13.78
C MET A 1 1.66 10.58 -13.17
N PRO A 2 1.05 10.43 -11.99
CA PRO A 2 0.02 11.35 -11.55
C PRO A 2 0.64 12.62 -10.96
N ALA A 3 0.78 13.67 -11.77
CA ALA A 3 1.17 14.98 -11.26
C ALA A 3 0.09 15.55 -10.30
N ARG A 4 0.51 16.33 -9.31
CA ARG A 4 -0.41 17.10 -8.46
C ARG A 4 -1.33 17.99 -9.29
N ARG A 5 -2.60 18.09 -8.88
CA ARG A 5 -3.59 18.94 -9.54
C ARG A 5 -3.60 20.35 -8.96
N PHE A 6 -3.51 21.35 -9.83
CA PHE A 6 -3.68 22.76 -9.46
C PHE A 6 -5.12 23.22 -9.68
N ASP A 7 -5.80 23.61 -8.60
CA ASP A 7 -7.12 24.24 -8.64
C ASP A 7 -7.01 25.75 -8.33
N ARG A 8 -7.13 26.58 -9.38
CA ARG A 8 -7.04 28.04 -9.28
C ARG A 8 -8.10 28.65 -8.36
N GLU A 9 -9.31 28.07 -8.31
CA GLU A 9 -10.43 28.61 -7.56
C GLU A 9 -10.24 28.32 -6.07
N ARG A 10 -9.79 27.09 -5.75
CA ARG A 10 -9.41 26.68 -4.40
C ARG A 10 -8.26 27.54 -3.87
N VAL A 11 -7.19 27.71 -4.64
CA VAL A 11 -6.03 28.54 -4.23
C VAL A 11 -6.43 29.98 -3.96
N ARG A 12 -7.21 30.59 -4.87
CA ARG A 12 -7.71 31.95 -4.70
C ARG A 12 -8.62 32.09 -3.47
N ALA A 13 -9.50 31.11 -3.24
CA ALA A 13 -10.39 31.10 -2.08
C ALA A 13 -9.61 30.99 -0.77
N VAL A 14 -8.65 30.06 -0.68
CA VAL A 14 -7.78 29.87 0.50
C VAL A 14 -6.97 31.12 0.78
N ARG A 15 -6.36 31.73 -0.26
CA ARG A 15 -5.60 32.97 -0.11
C ARG A 15 -6.46 34.10 0.46
N ARG A 16 -7.66 34.31 -0.09
CA ARG A 16 -8.59 35.33 0.39
C ARG A 16 -9.08 35.07 1.81
N ALA A 17 -9.37 33.83 2.15
CA ALA A 17 -9.77 33.47 3.51
C ALA A 17 -8.66 33.68 4.55
N ALA A 18 -7.40 33.70 4.11
CA ALA A 18 -6.23 34.01 4.94
C ALA A 18 -5.83 35.50 4.91
N ASP A 19 -6.58 36.35 4.22
CA ASP A 19 -6.27 37.78 4.00
C ASP A 19 -4.86 38.06 3.42
N ILE A 20 -4.30 37.09 2.69
CA ILE A 20 -2.99 37.23 2.03
C ILE A 20 -3.21 37.90 0.66
N SER A 21 -2.42 38.91 0.29
CA SER A 21 -2.53 39.52 -1.04
C SER A 21 -1.82 38.70 -2.13
N GLN A 22 -2.12 38.95 -3.41
CA GLN A 22 -1.37 38.32 -4.52
C GLN A 22 0.11 38.74 -4.51
N ALA A 23 0.39 39.99 -4.09
CA ALA A 23 1.74 40.53 -3.96
C ALA A 23 2.52 39.86 -2.81
N ASP A 24 1.86 39.53 -1.69
CA ASP A 24 2.51 38.80 -0.59
C ASP A 24 2.90 37.39 -1.02
N VAL A 25 2.02 36.70 -1.75
CA VAL A 25 2.34 35.39 -2.33
C VAL A 25 3.49 35.49 -3.32
N ALA A 26 3.46 36.48 -4.21
CA ALA A 26 4.53 36.70 -5.18
C ALA A 26 5.87 36.98 -4.51
N SER A 27 5.88 37.86 -3.50
CA SER A 27 7.07 38.21 -2.72
C SER A 27 7.65 36.98 -2.01
N ALA A 28 6.80 36.18 -1.35
CA ALA A 28 7.23 34.97 -0.66
C ALA A 28 7.79 33.89 -1.61
N LEU A 29 7.33 33.86 -2.86
CA LEU A 29 7.77 32.91 -3.88
C LEU A 29 8.90 33.45 -4.78
N GLY A 30 9.32 34.71 -4.62
CA GLY A 30 10.23 35.38 -5.55
C GLY A 30 9.67 35.46 -6.97
N ALA A 31 8.35 35.54 -7.12
CA ALA A 31 7.65 35.70 -8.39
C ALA A 31 7.17 37.15 -8.59
N ALA A 32 6.74 37.50 -9.81
CA ALA A 32 6.05 38.75 -10.05
C ALA A 32 4.57 38.63 -9.67
N ASP A 33 3.96 39.73 -9.20
CA ASP A 33 2.52 39.79 -8.87
C ASP A 33 1.63 39.33 -10.04
N SER A 34 2.03 39.70 -11.26
CA SER A 34 1.36 39.30 -12.50
C SER A 34 1.36 37.78 -12.71
N THR A 35 2.37 37.06 -12.21
CA THR A 35 2.44 35.60 -12.27
C THR A 35 1.36 34.97 -11.42
N VAL A 36 1.18 35.43 -10.18
CA VAL A 36 0.12 34.93 -9.28
C VAL A 36 -1.27 35.29 -9.81
N ALA A 37 -1.44 36.49 -10.35
CA ALA A 37 -2.67 36.89 -11.02
C ALA A 37 -2.97 36.01 -12.26
N GLY A 38 -1.94 35.64 -13.02
CA GLY A 38 -2.03 34.70 -14.14
C GLY A 38 -2.51 33.32 -13.71
N TRP A 39 -2.01 32.80 -12.59
CA TRP A 39 -2.45 31.52 -12.01
C TRP A 39 -3.91 31.56 -11.56
N GLU A 40 -4.31 32.60 -10.83
CA GLU A 40 -5.68 32.71 -10.30
C GLU A 40 -6.73 32.98 -11.39
N SER A 41 -6.33 33.59 -12.50
CA SER A 41 -7.18 33.81 -13.67
C SER A 41 -7.21 32.61 -14.63
N GLY A 42 -6.29 31.67 -14.48
CA GLY A 42 -6.12 30.52 -15.37
C GLY A 42 -5.39 30.84 -16.68
N ALA A 43 -4.77 32.03 -16.80
CA ALA A 43 -3.94 32.37 -17.96
C ALA A 43 -2.63 31.58 -18.00
N THR A 44 -2.12 31.19 -16.83
CA THR A 44 -0.91 30.37 -16.67
C THR A 44 -1.10 29.37 -15.53
N THR A 45 -0.24 28.36 -15.44
CA THR A 45 -0.19 27.40 -14.32
C THR A 45 1.18 27.46 -13.64
N PRO A 46 1.26 27.29 -12.30
CA PRO A 46 2.54 27.18 -11.63
C PRO A 46 3.27 25.89 -12.00
N ASP A 47 4.60 25.92 -11.96
CA ASP A 47 5.42 24.72 -12.01
C ASP A 47 5.15 23.85 -10.77
N LEU A 48 5.31 22.53 -10.90
CA LEU A 48 5.02 21.58 -9.81
C LEU A 48 5.90 21.83 -8.59
N GLU A 49 7.17 22.18 -8.80
CA GLU A 49 8.14 22.51 -7.76
C GLU A 49 7.71 23.74 -6.91
N ARG A 50 6.87 24.62 -7.46
CA ARG A 50 6.37 25.80 -6.75
C ARG A 50 5.19 25.50 -5.84
N LEU A 51 4.52 24.36 -6.01
CA LEU A 51 3.32 24.01 -5.26
C LEU A 51 3.60 23.87 -3.76
N THR A 52 4.73 23.27 -3.38
CA THR A 52 5.14 23.15 -1.97
C THR A 52 5.34 24.52 -1.32
N ALA A 53 6.00 25.44 -2.03
CA ALA A 53 6.20 26.79 -1.53
C ALA A 53 4.87 27.56 -1.42
N LEU A 54 3.98 27.39 -2.40
CA LEU A 54 2.64 28.00 -2.38
C LEU A 54 1.79 27.46 -1.22
N ALA A 55 1.83 26.16 -0.95
CA ALA A 55 1.16 25.53 0.19
C ALA A 55 1.68 26.07 1.54
N LYS A 56 3.00 26.25 1.68
CA LYS A 56 3.63 26.86 2.86
C LYS A 56 3.17 28.30 3.09
N VAL A 57 3.16 29.13 2.03
CA VAL A 57 2.72 30.53 2.12
C VAL A 57 1.25 30.62 2.53
N LEU A 58 0.41 29.73 2.00
CA LEU A 58 -1.02 29.68 2.31
C LEU A 58 -1.33 28.92 3.61
N ASN A 59 -0.31 28.43 4.31
CA ASN A 59 -0.40 27.66 5.55
C ASN A 59 -1.41 26.50 5.45
N ARG A 60 -1.30 25.70 4.38
CA ARG A 60 -2.13 24.51 4.17
C ARG A 60 -1.27 23.29 3.84
N PRO A 61 -1.72 22.07 4.23
CA PRO A 61 -1.09 20.85 3.77
C PRO A 61 -1.03 20.77 2.24
N LEU A 62 0.08 20.25 1.72
CA LEU A 62 0.33 20.14 0.28
C LEU A 62 -0.74 19.26 -0.40
N ASP A 63 -1.11 18.13 0.22
CA ASP A 63 -2.11 17.20 -0.31
C ASP A 63 -3.54 17.77 -0.29
N ASP A 64 -3.86 18.61 0.71
CA ASP A 64 -5.15 19.28 0.79
C ASP A 64 -5.32 20.30 -0.34
N LEU A 65 -4.26 21.06 -0.64
CA LEU A 65 -4.34 22.14 -1.62
C LEU A 65 -4.15 21.62 -3.04
N PHE A 66 -3.30 20.61 -3.21
CA PHE A 66 -2.87 20.07 -4.50
C PHE A 66 -2.92 18.53 -4.49
N PRO A 67 -4.14 17.95 -4.52
CA PRO A 67 -4.31 16.51 -4.45
C PRO A 67 -3.73 15.81 -5.70
N ARG A 68 -3.31 14.56 -5.51
CA ARG A 68 -2.75 13.67 -6.54
C ARG A 68 -3.51 12.34 -6.54
N ASP A 69 -3.65 11.73 -7.71
CA ASP A 69 -4.26 10.41 -7.85
C ASP A 69 -3.19 9.33 -7.79
N GLY A 70 -3.08 8.63 -6.66
CA GLY A 70 -2.12 7.54 -6.48
C GLY A 70 -0.78 7.99 -5.90
N LEU A 71 0.14 7.04 -5.82
CA LEU A 71 1.42 7.19 -5.12
C LEU A 71 2.45 7.97 -5.97
N PRO A 72 3.33 8.75 -5.32
CA PRO A 72 4.32 9.58 -6.01
C PRO A 72 5.43 8.75 -6.68
N ASP A 73 5.85 9.16 -7.87
CA ASP A 73 7.09 8.71 -8.50
C ASP A 73 8.33 9.54 -8.06
N LEU A 74 9.51 9.31 -8.65
CA LEU A 74 10.72 10.09 -8.30
C LEU A 74 10.60 11.59 -8.59
N ALA A 75 9.96 11.96 -9.70
CA ALA A 75 9.80 13.36 -10.08
C ALA A 75 8.82 14.07 -9.16
N ASP A 76 7.75 13.37 -8.77
CA ASP A 76 6.78 13.78 -7.77
C ASP A 76 7.45 14.05 -6.42
N LEU A 77 8.25 13.12 -5.89
CA LEU A 77 8.95 13.31 -4.62
C LEU A 77 9.88 14.52 -4.67
N ARG A 78 10.59 14.71 -5.79
CA ARG A 78 11.44 15.88 -5.99
C ARG A 78 10.64 17.18 -5.98
N CYS A 79 9.51 17.22 -6.70
CA CYS A 79 8.64 18.39 -6.75
C CYS A 79 8.01 18.69 -5.39
N ASP A 80 7.64 17.66 -4.63
CA ASP A 80 7.09 17.78 -3.27
C ASP A 80 8.12 18.36 -2.29
N ALA A 81 9.41 18.03 -2.49
CA ALA A 81 10.52 18.67 -1.79
C ALA A 81 10.77 20.13 -2.23
N GLY A 82 10.11 20.60 -3.29
CA GLY A 82 10.26 21.94 -3.85
C GLY A 82 11.57 22.13 -4.63
N LEU A 83 12.16 21.02 -5.12
CA LEU A 83 13.47 21.04 -5.77
C LEU A 83 13.33 21.01 -7.28
N TYR A 84 14.03 21.91 -7.96
CA TYR A 84 14.19 21.81 -9.41
C TYR A 84 15.21 20.72 -9.74
N ARG A 85 14.98 20.01 -10.85
CA ARG A 85 15.86 18.89 -11.25
C ARG A 85 17.34 19.28 -11.36
N TYR A 86 17.65 20.50 -11.82
CA TYR A 86 19.04 20.98 -11.94
C TYR A 86 19.76 21.12 -10.59
N GLU A 87 19.03 21.22 -9.47
CA GLU A 87 19.58 21.34 -8.12
C GLU A 87 20.07 19.99 -7.58
N THR A 88 19.53 18.89 -8.11
CA THR A 88 19.86 17.53 -7.66
C THR A 88 21.35 17.20 -7.83
N LYS A 89 22.02 17.79 -8.82
CA LYS A 89 23.47 17.61 -9.03
C LYS A 89 24.31 18.00 -7.81
N SER A 90 23.86 19.00 -7.05
CA SER A 90 24.50 19.43 -5.81
C SER A 90 24.28 18.42 -4.68
N ILE A 91 23.09 17.80 -4.65
CA ILE A 91 22.71 16.78 -3.67
C ILE A 91 23.54 15.51 -3.87
N ILE A 92 23.67 15.03 -5.11
CA ILE A 92 24.38 13.78 -5.42
C ILE A 92 25.88 13.97 -5.72
N GLY A 93 26.38 15.20 -5.66
CA GLY A 93 27.80 15.52 -5.90
C GLY A 93 28.27 15.27 -7.33
N THR A 94 27.42 15.52 -8.34
CA THR A 94 27.74 15.33 -9.76
C THR A 94 27.79 16.64 -10.53
N LYS A 95 28.37 16.60 -11.75
CA LYS A 95 28.43 17.76 -12.65
C LYS A 95 27.08 18.07 -13.32
N SER A 96 26.20 17.08 -13.43
CA SER A 96 24.88 17.21 -14.05
C SER A 96 23.82 16.42 -13.26
N ASP A 97 22.57 16.78 -13.47
CA ASP A 97 21.35 16.11 -12.98
C ASP A 97 21.03 14.83 -13.78
N GLY A 98 21.86 14.47 -14.76
CA GLY A 98 21.64 13.33 -15.66
C GLY A 98 21.29 12.00 -14.97
N PRO A 99 21.91 11.62 -13.83
CA PRO A 99 21.51 10.43 -13.10
C PRO A 99 20.06 10.46 -12.62
N VAL A 100 19.59 11.61 -12.12
CA VAL A 100 18.21 11.78 -11.66
C VAL A 100 17.26 11.87 -12.84
N ALA A 101 17.61 12.64 -13.88
CA ALA A 101 16.80 12.73 -15.10
C ALA A 101 16.57 11.35 -15.75
N GLY A 102 17.62 10.52 -15.83
CA GLY A 102 17.50 9.16 -16.37
C GLY A 102 16.63 8.24 -15.50
N ALA A 103 16.63 8.44 -14.18
CA ALA A 103 15.82 7.65 -13.25
C ALA A 103 14.35 8.06 -13.28
N GLU A 104 14.06 9.37 -13.28
CA GLU A 104 12.70 9.92 -13.41
C GLU A 104 12.02 9.49 -14.73
N GLN A 105 12.80 9.32 -15.79
CA GLN A 105 12.31 8.89 -17.10
C GLN A 105 12.20 7.37 -17.25
N GLY A 106 12.57 6.59 -16.22
CA GLY A 106 12.61 5.12 -16.32
C GLY A 106 13.69 4.57 -17.26
N VAL A 107 14.68 5.40 -17.63
CA VAL A 107 15.75 5.03 -18.57
C VAL A 107 16.92 4.34 -17.85
N ARG A 108 17.28 4.84 -16.66
CA ARG A 108 18.43 4.33 -15.90
C ARG A 108 18.24 4.50 -14.41
N ARG A 109 18.29 3.38 -13.67
CA ARG A 109 18.19 3.41 -12.21
C ARG A 109 19.33 4.21 -11.56
N LEU A 110 19.00 4.87 -10.46
CA LEU A 110 19.92 5.49 -9.54
C LEU A 110 20.89 4.45 -9.00
N LYS A 111 22.15 4.85 -8.85
CA LYS A 111 23.14 4.05 -8.14
C LYS A 111 22.90 4.18 -6.64
N ASP A 112 23.17 3.13 -5.87
CA ASP A 112 22.96 3.11 -4.42
C ASP A 112 23.59 4.30 -3.68
N ARG A 113 24.78 4.74 -4.11
CA ARG A 113 25.45 5.91 -3.53
C ARG A 113 24.66 7.22 -3.63
N TYR A 114 23.70 7.32 -4.55
CA TYR A 114 22.86 8.50 -4.75
C TYR A 114 21.57 8.43 -3.93
N ILE A 115 21.17 7.25 -3.45
CA ILE A 115 19.90 7.03 -2.76
C ILE A 115 19.87 7.79 -1.42
N PRO A 116 20.85 7.62 -0.49
CA PRO A 116 20.81 8.32 0.79
C PRO A 116 20.75 9.85 0.68
N PRO A 117 21.59 10.54 -0.13
CA PRO A 117 21.53 12.00 -0.22
C PRO A 117 20.24 12.49 -0.89
N LEU A 118 19.68 11.76 -1.87
CA LEU A 118 18.40 12.13 -2.46
C LEU A 118 17.24 11.92 -1.49
N ALA A 119 17.21 10.80 -0.76
CA ALA A 119 16.18 10.53 0.23
C ALA A 119 16.16 11.62 1.32
N ALA A 120 17.34 11.95 1.85
CA ALA A 120 17.50 13.06 2.80
C ALA A 120 17.10 14.42 2.20
N GLY A 121 17.49 14.70 0.95
CA GLY A 121 17.13 15.93 0.25
C GLY A 121 15.64 16.05 -0.04
N TYR A 122 14.96 14.93 -0.26
CA TYR A 122 13.53 14.89 -0.57
C TYR A 122 12.67 14.80 0.70
N GLY A 123 13.28 14.50 1.86
CA GLY A 123 12.56 14.36 3.14
C GLY A 123 11.82 13.03 3.29
N VAL A 124 12.26 11.99 2.60
CA VAL A 124 11.64 10.65 2.59
C VAL A 124 12.63 9.58 3.04
N SER A 125 12.14 8.36 3.31
CA SER A 125 13.00 7.21 3.58
C SER A 125 13.68 6.68 2.30
N GLU A 126 14.80 5.97 2.44
CA GLU A 126 15.46 5.32 1.29
C GLU A 126 14.55 4.27 0.62
N GLU A 127 13.71 3.59 1.40
CA GLU A 127 12.74 2.62 0.91
C GLU A 127 11.63 3.28 0.10
N GLU A 128 11.11 4.41 0.56
CA GLU A 128 10.11 5.20 -0.16
C GLU A 128 10.67 5.73 -1.48
N LEU A 129 11.92 6.21 -1.48
CA LEU A 129 12.59 6.65 -2.70
C LEU A 129 12.79 5.51 -3.70
N LYS A 130 13.16 4.30 -3.23
CA LYS A 130 13.28 3.11 -4.08
C LYS A 130 11.92 2.72 -4.68
N ARG A 131 10.86 2.69 -3.88
CA ARG A 131 9.50 2.42 -4.36
C ARG A 131 9.02 3.46 -5.38
N ALA A 132 9.30 4.74 -5.13
CA ALA A 132 9.02 5.81 -6.09
C ALA A 132 9.81 5.66 -7.39
N GLN A 133 11.05 5.18 -7.32
CA GLN A 133 11.83 4.80 -8.49
C GLN A 133 11.19 3.64 -9.23
N ASP A 134 10.78 2.57 -8.55
CA ASP A 134 10.15 1.42 -9.20
C ASP A 134 8.89 1.86 -9.98
N ARG A 135 8.10 2.76 -9.40
CA ARG A 135 6.99 3.42 -10.09
C ARG A 135 7.42 4.23 -11.32
N SER A 136 8.55 4.96 -11.27
CA SER A 136 9.14 5.63 -12.46
C SER A 136 9.55 4.65 -13.57
N PHE A 137 9.78 3.38 -13.25
CA PHE A 137 10.04 2.32 -14.23
C PHE A 137 8.77 1.60 -14.71
N GLY A 138 7.59 2.01 -14.24
CA GLY A 138 6.33 1.35 -14.53
C GLY A 138 6.17 0.01 -13.81
N GLU A 139 7.05 -0.28 -12.84
CA GLU A 139 6.90 -1.42 -11.96
C GLU A 139 5.80 -1.06 -10.96
N VAL A 140 4.71 -1.80 -11.03
CA VAL A 140 3.59 -1.64 -10.11
C VAL A 140 4.05 -2.27 -8.80
N ASP A 141 4.09 -1.47 -7.75
CA ASP A 141 4.11 -1.98 -6.38
C ASP A 141 2.85 -2.85 -6.18
N GLU A 142 2.95 -4.15 -6.46
CA GLU A 142 1.96 -5.12 -6.00
C GLU A 142 1.88 -5.10 -4.46
N ASP A 143 2.98 -4.71 -3.80
CA ASP A 143 3.10 -4.66 -2.35
C ASP A 143 2.58 -3.35 -1.72
N ALA A 144 2.64 -2.18 -2.38
CA ALA A 144 2.25 -0.90 -1.74
C ALA A 144 0.74 -0.63 -1.75
N ALA A 145 -0.03 -1.24 -2.64
CA ALA A 145 -1.50 -1.18 -2.57
C ALA A 145 -2.06 -2.04 -1.43
N GLU A 146 -1.26 -2.96 -0.86
CA GLU A 146 -1.68 -3.84 0.23
C GLU A 146 -1.24 -3.39 1.62
N VAL A 147 -0.25 -2.48 1.77
CA VAL A 147 0.32 -2.17 3.11
C VAL A 147 -0.35 -0.99 3.82
N GLU A 148 -0.92 -0.01 3.12
CA GLU A 148 -1.71 1.06 3.76
C GLU A 148 -3.21 0.76 3.69
N GLY A 149 -3.70 0.02 4.69
CA GLY A 149 -5.13 -0.19 4.93
C GLY A 149 -5.63 -1.64 4.82
N ARG A 150 -4.75 -2.62 4.61
CA ARG A 150 -5.14 -4.02 4.81
C ARG A 150 -5.08 -4.33 6.31
N PRO A 151 -6.16 -4.85 6.90
CA PRO A 151 -6.13 -5.24 8.31
C PRO A 151 -5.18 -6.42 8.49
N GLU A 152 -4.11 -6.22 9.25
CA GLU A 152 -3.08 -7.24 9.51
C GLU A 152 -3.46 -8.07 10.74
N THR A 153 -3.97 -7.40 11.77
CA THR A 153 -4.38 -8.05 13.01
C THR A 153 -5.79 -8.61 12.92
N LEU A 154 -6.06 -9.63 13.74
CA LEU A 154 -7.41 -10.18 13.88
C LEU A 154 -8.44 -9.10 14.27
N ALA A 155 -8.03 -8.18 15.15
CA ALA A 155 -8.85 -7.06 15.62
C ALA A 155 -9.28 -6.12 14.48
N GLU A 156 -8.33 -5.72 13.64
CA GLU A 156 -8.60 -4.86 12.47
C GLU A 156 -9.49 -5.58 11.46
N LYS A 157 -9.28 -6.89 11.25
CA LYS A 157 -10.07 -7.71 10.32
C LYS A 157 -11.53 -7.79 10.77
N ILE A 158 -11.77 -8.04 12.05
CA ILE A 158 -13.13 -8.07 12.61
C ILE A 158 -13.78 -6.68 12.53
N THR A 159 -13.04 -5.62 12.88
CA THR A 159 -13.54 -4.24 12.83
C THR A 159 -13.95 -3.85 11.41
N LEU A 160 -13.10 -4.14 10.42
CA LEU A 160 -13.38 -3.84 9.02
C LEU A 160 -14.64 -4.57 8.51
N LEU A 161 -14.82 -5.84 8.88
CA LEU A 161 -16.01 -6.61 8.49
C LEU A 161 -17.29 -6.05 9.11
N LEU A 162 -17.24 -5.60 10.37
CA LEU A 162 -18.39 -4.96 11.02
C LEU A 162 -18.76 -3.63 10.35
N GLU A 163 -17.79 -2.79 10.01
CA GLU A 163 -18.03 -1.51 9.34
C GLU A 163 -18.56 -1.68 7.92
N ARG A 164 -17.99 -2.61 7.14
CA ARG A 164 -18.38 -2.82 5.73
C ARG A 164 -19.70 -3.55 5.56
N THR A 165 -20.02 -4.48 6.46
CA THR A 165 -21.24 -5.29 6.34
C THR A 165 -22.48 -4.51 6.80
N TYR A 166 -22.32 -3.51 7.67
CA TYR A 166 -23.44 -2.77 8.27
C TYR A 166 -23.37 -1.24 8.08
N PRO A 167 -23.22 -0.71 6.84
CA PRO A 167 -23.20 0.73 6.62
C PRO A 167 -24.58 1.33 6.94
N GLY A 168 -24.63 2.26 7.91
CA GLY A 168 -25.86 2.96 8.30
C GLY A 168 -26.88 2.09 9.05
N ARG A 169 -26.48 0.92 9.58
CA ARG A 169 -27.27 0.07 10.47
C ARG A 169 -26.53 -0.16 11.78
N THR A 170 -27.26 -0.55 12.82
CA THR A 170 -26.64 -0.99 14.08
C THR A 170 -25.91 -2.30 13.81
N ALA A 171 -24.59 -2.30 13.98
CA ALA A 171 -23.77 -3.51 13.92
C ALA A 171 -24.17 -4.49 15.04
N PRO A 172 -24.03 -5.81 14.82
CA PRO A 172 -24.30 -6.81 15.84
C PRO A 172 -23.42 -6.57 17.08
N GLY A 173 -24.01 -6.78 18.26
CA GLY A 173 -23.30 -6.65 19.52
C GLY A 173 -22.38 -7.83 19.81
N ASP A 174 -21.42 -7.67 20.71
CA ASP A 174 -20.43 -8.73 21.01
C ASP A 174 -21.09 -10.00 21.58
N GLN A 175 -22.22 -9.86 22.28
CA GLN A 175 -23.02 -10.99 22.76
C GLN A 175 -23.65 -11.79 21.61
N GLU A 176 -24.16 -11.10 20.59
CA GLU A 176 -24.78 -11.73 19.42
C GLU A 176 -23.74 -12.51 18.61
N ILE A 177 -22.54 -11.94 18.46
CA ILE A 177 -21.41 -12.61 17.82
C ILE A 177 -20.99 -13.84 18.63
N ALA A 178 -20.88 -13.72 19.96
CA ALA A 178 -20.51 -14.83 20.84
C ALA A 178 -21.53 -15.99 20.77
N ASP A 179 -22.83 -15.66 20.78
CA ASP A 179 -23.91 -16.66 20.68
C ASP A 179 -23.86 -17.39 19.33
N ALA A 180 -23.61 -16.68 18.23
CA ALA A 180 -23.48 -17.29 16.91
C ALA A 180 -22.25 -18.22 16.81
N VAL A 181 -21.11 -17.80 17.36
CA VAL A 181 -19.89 -18.62 17.42
C VAL A 181 -20.11 -19.88 18.26
N ASN A 182 -20.75 -19.76 19.41
CA ASN A 182 -21.06 -20.89 20.29
C ASN A 182 -22.07 -21.86 19.65
N ALA A 183 -23.06 -21.32 18.92
CA ALA A 183 -24.01 -22.13 18.16
C ALA A 183 -23.31 -22.91 17.05
N TYR A 184 -22.35 -22.31 16.34
CA TYR A 184 -21.50 -23.00 15.37
C TYR A 184 -20.67 -24.11 16.03
N ALA A 185 -20.03 -23.82 17.17
CA ALA A 185 -19.19 -24.77 17.89
C ALA A 185 -19.96 -25.89 18.60
N GLY A 186 -21.30 -25.76 18.73
CA GLY A 186 -22.14 -26.66 19.51
C GLY A 186 -21.82 -26.67 21.01
N SER A 187 -21.05 -25.69 21.50
CA SER A 187 -20.62 -25.57 22.89
C SER A 187 -20.21 -24.13 23.22
N ALA A 188 -20.15 -23.79 24.51
CA ALA A 188 -19.71 -22.48 24.97
C ALA A 188 -18.18 -22.34 24.87
N VAL A 189 -17.70 -21.88 23.72
CA VAL A 189 -16.27 -21.69 23.40
C VAL A 189 -15.80 -20.25 23.53
N THR A 190 -16.71 -19.28 23.53
CA THR A 190 -16.40 -17.86 23.73
C THR A 190 -17.53 -17.13 24.48
N SER A 191 -17.26 -15.92 24.97
CA SER A 191 -18.21 -15.02 25.64
C SER A 191 -18.22 -13.65 24.98
N ALA A 192 -19.19 -12.79 25.34
CA ALA A 192 -19.21 -11.39 24.88
C ALA A 192 -17.89 -10.66 25.18
N GLU A 193 -17.36 -10.82 26.40
CA GLU A 193 -16.06 -10.26 26.81
C GLU A 193 -14.90 -10.82 25.96
N GLY A 194 -14.96 -12.11 25.60
CA GLY A 194 -13.98 -12.74 24.72
C GLY A 194 -14.00 -12.15 23.31
N VAL A 195 -15.19 -11.91 22.73
CA VAL A 195 -15.33 -11.27 21.43
C VAL A 195 -14.83 -9.82 21.47
N GLU A 196 -15.17 -9.08 22.53
CA GLU A 196 -14.69 -7.72 22.74
C GLU A 196 -13.15 -7.66 22.83
N ALA A 197 -12.54 -8.62 23.53
CA ALA A 197 -11.09 -8.74 23.62
C ALA A 197 -10.44 -9.01 22.25
N LEU A 198 -11.03 -9.88 21.43
CA LEU A 198 -10.55 -10.12 20.07
C LEU A 198 -10.64 -8.88 19.19
N ARG A 199 -11.71 -8.08 19.34
CA ARG A 199 -11.89 -6.82 18.61
C ARG A 199 -10.92 -5.72 19.04
N LYS A 200 -10.53 -5.69 20.32
CA LYS A 200 -9.61 -4.69 20.87
C LYS A 200 -8.14 -5.06 20.70
N GLY A 201 -7.84 -6.27 20.24
CA GLY A 201 -6.48 -6.76 20.02
C GLY A 201 -5.92 -7.47 21.25
N SER A 202 -6.41 -8.69 21.50
CA SER A 202 -5.83 -9.62 22.48
C SER A 202 -4.57 -10.29 21.95
N ASP A 203 -3.54 -10.44 22.78
CA ASP A 203 -2.30 -11.17 22.46
C ASP A 203 -2.50 -12.70 22.43
N ASP A 204 -3.55 -13.20 23.09
CA ASP A 204 -3.89 -14.62 23.09
C ASP A 204 -4.56 -15.03 21.78
N ALA A 205 -3.95 -16.00 21.09
CA ALA A 205 -4.50 -16.57 19.87
C ALA A 205 -5.83 -17.31 20.17
N PRO A 206 -6.95 -16.96 19.49
CA PRO A 206 -8.22 -17.65 19.70
C PRO A 206 -8.15 -19.10 19.23
N ALA A 207 -8.96 -19.95 19.85
CA ALA A 207 -9.10 -21.33 19.42
C ALA A 207 -9.56 -21.41 17.94
N PRO A 208 -9.09 -22.39 17.14
CA PRO A 208 -9.47 -22.51 15.73
C PRO A 208 -10.98 -22.57 15.47
N VAL A 209 -11.73 -23.19 16.37
CA VAL A 209 -13.20 -23.29 16.31
C VAL A 209 -13.89 -21.92 16.46
N VAL A 210 -13.27 -20.99 17.21
CA VAL A 210 -13.76 -19.61 17.34
C VAL A 210 -13.56 -18.86 16.03
N LEU A 211 -12.41 -19.02 15.37
CA LEU A 211 -12.16 -18.44 14.04
C LEU A 211 -13.12 -18.98 12.98
N GLU A 212 -13.42 -20.27 13.01
CA GLU A 212 -14.41 -20.90 12.13
C GLU A 212 -15.83 -20.38 12.37
N GLY A 213 -16.21 -20.19 13.64
CA GLY A 213 -17.49 -19.59 14.00
C GLY A 213 -17.60 -18.12 13.54
N LEU A 214 -16.52 -17.34 13.70
CA LEU A 214 -16.46 -15.96 13.19
C LEU A 214 -16.55 -15.93 11.65
N ALA A 215 -15.84 -16.83 10.98
CA ALA A 215 -15.89 -16.98 9.52
C ALA A 215 -17.31 -17.29 9.02
N GLN A 216 -17.99 -18.23 9.69
CA GLN A 216 -19.38 -18.55 9.38
C GLN A 216 -20.33 -17.37 9.64
N PHE A 217 -20.12 -16.62 10.73
CA PHE A 217 -20.96 -15.47 11.08
C PHE A 217 -20.83 -14.33 10.06
N PHE A 218 -19.62 -14.03 9.61
CA PHE A 218 -19.33 -12.98 8.64
C PHE A 218 -19.45 -13.42 7.18
N ASP A 219 -19.78 -14.69 6.92
CA ASP A 219 -19.81 -15.30 5.58
C ASP A 219 -18.49 -15.11 4.81
N VAL A 220 -17.37 -15.31 5.51
CA VAL A 220 -16.02 -15.26 4.96
C VAL A 220 -15.32 -16.60 5.15
N SER A 221 -14.26 -16.83 4.39
CA SER A 221 -13.38 -17.98 4.62
C SER A 221 -12.63 -17.83 5.95
N LYS A 222 -12.43 -18.92 6.70
CA LYS A 222 -11.56 -18.95 7.90
C LYS A 222 -10.18 -18.38 7.63
N LEU A 223 -9.65 -18.59 6.42
CA LEU A 223 -8.35 -18.07 5.98
C LEU A 223 -8.26 -16.54 6.06
N TYR A 224 -9.39 -15.84 5.98
CA TYR A 224 -9.41 -14.39 6.13
C TYR A 224 -8.82 -13.96 7.49
N PHE A 225 -9.11 -14.70 8.56
CA PHE A 225 -8.67 -14.41 9.91
C PHE A 225 -7.27 -14.94 10.25
N GLU A 226 -6.67 -15.76 9.39
CA GLU A 226 -5.32 -16.26 9.62
C GLU A 226 -4.26 -15.19 9.31
N PRO A 227 -3.12 -15.19 10.02
CA PRO A 227 -1.98 -14.34 9.69
C PRO A 227 -1.49 -14.58 8.25
N SER A 228 -1.07 -13.52 7.56
CA SER A 228 -0.68 -13.56 6.14
C SER A 228 0.47 -14.54 5.86
N ASP A 229 1.35 -14.79 6.82
CA ASP A 229 2.44 -15.77 6.72
C ASP A 229 1.96 -17.24 6.82
N ALA A 230 0.88 -17.50 7.54
CA ALA A 230 0.27 -18.83 7.67
C ALA A 230 -0.40 -19.27 6.36
N ILE A 231 -1.12 -18.35 5.70
CA ILE A 231 -1.77 -18.60 4.40
C ILE A 231 -0.72 -18.94 3.34
N ALA A 232 0.38 -18.18 3.28
CA ALA A 232 1.47 -18.41 2.33
C ALA A 232 2.13 -19.78 2.54
N ARG A 233 2.35 -20.20 3.80
CA ARG A 233 2.89 -21.54 4.12
C ARG A 233 1.93 -22.66 3.71
N GLN A 234 0.63 -22.52 3.96
CA GLN A 234 -0.34 -23.56 3.62
C GLN A 234 -0.51 -23.72 2.10
N VAL A 235 -0.49 -22.62 1.34
CA VAL A 235 -0.49 -22.65 -0.13
C VAL A 235 0.80 -23.29 -0.65
N TYR A 236 1.95 -22.94 -0.07
CA TYR A 236 3.24 -23.55 -0.41
C TYR A 236 3.27 -25.06 -0.13
N GLU A 237 2.79 -25.50 1.04
CA GLU A 237 2.69 -26.92 1.38
C GLU A 237 1.72 -27.67 0.46
N GLY A 238 0.59 -27.07 0.12
CA GLY A 238 -0.37 -27.64 -0.83
C GLY A 238 0.21 -27.81 -2.23
N LEU A 239 0.89 -26.77 -2.75
CA LEU A 239 1.57 -26.82 -4.05
C LEU A 239 2.71 -27.84 -4.06
N ARG A 240 3.49 -27.91 -2.98
CA ARG A 240 4.57 -28.89 -2.80
C ARG A 240 4.03 -30.32 -2.73
N LEU A 241 2.95 -30.56 -1.98
CA LEU A 241 2.32 -31.88 -1.88
C LEU A 241 1.77 -32.34 -3.24
N MET A 242 1.18 -31.44 -4.02
CA MET A 242 0.72 -31.73 -5.38
C MET A 242 1.89 -32.01 -6.34
N SER A 243 3.00 -31.28 -6.20
CA SER A 243 4.25 -31.54 -6.93
C SER A 243 4.86 -32.91 -6.57
N ASP A 244 4.92 -33.25 -5.27
CA ASP A 244 5.48 -34.51 -4.77
C ASP A 244 4.60 -35.74 -5.08
N ALA A 245 3.28 -35.58 -5.08
CA ALA A 245 2.33 -36.61 -5.51
C ALA A 245 2.48 -36.94 -7.01
N LYS A 246 2.84 -35.94 -7.84
CA LYS A 246 3.07 -36.09 -9.28
C LYS A 246 4.42 -36.72 -9.61
N GLN A 247 5.42 -36.59 -8.72
CA GLN A 247 6.72 -37.25 -8.83
C GLN A 247 6.73 -38.69 -8.29
N GLY A 248 5.59 -39.23 -7.87
CA GLY A 248 5.47 -40.61 -7.40
C GLY A 248 6.04 -40.86 -6.00
N LYS A 249 6.35 -39.80 -5.24
CA LYS A 249 6.91 -39.92 -3.88
C LYS A 249 5.84 -40.05 -2.78
N VAL A 250 4.59 -39.72 -3.08
CA VAL A 250 3.45 -39.90 -2.15
C VAL A 250 2.47 -40.90 -2.74
N GLY A 251 2.33 -42.04 -2.06
CA GLY A 251 1.44 -43.13 -2.48
C GLY A 251 -0.03 -42.71 -2.46
N ARG A 252 -0.67 -42.79 -3.64
CA ARG A 252 -2.14 -42.83 -3.89
C ARG A 252 -3.00 -42.07 -2.86
N ILE A 253 -3.02 -40.74 -2.93
CA ILE A 253 -4.13 -39.98 -2.35
C ILE A 253 -5.31 -40.08 -3.33
N ARG A 254 -6.36 -40.83 -2.95
CA ARG A 254 -7.66 -40.76 -3.63
C ARG A 254 -8.27 -39.38 -3.36
N ALA A 255 -8.01 -38.44 -4.27
CA ALA A 255 -8.74 -37.19 -4.34
C ALA A 255 -10.20 -37.51 -4.70
N ARG A 256 -11.11 -37.44 -3.72
CA ARG A 256 -12.55 -37.41 -4.01
C ARG A 256 -12.82 -36.11 -4.76
N GLY A 257 -13.09 -36.18 -6.06
CA GLY A 257 -13.73 -35.09 -6.81
C GLY A 257 -13.07 -34.59 -8.09
N MET A 258 -11.95 -35.14 -8.57
CA MET A 258 -11.44 -34.81 -9.91
C MET A 258 -11.82 -35.91 -10.90
N GLY A 259 -12.48 -35.53 -11.99
CA GLY A 259 -12.83 -36.42 -13.11
C GLY A 259 -11.59 -37.05 -13.76
N ALA A 260 -11.82 -38.00 -14.67
CA ALA A 260 -10.78 -38.84 -15.28
C ALA A 260 -9.75 -38.10 -16.17
N GLU A 261 -9.88 -36.79 -16.33
CA GLU A 261 -8.94 -35.94 -17.04
C GLU A 261 -8.23 -35.07 -16.00
N GLY A 262 -6.93 -35.31 -15.80
CA GLY A 262 -6.10 -34.47 -14.96
C GLY A 262 -6.07 -33.02 -15.46
N LEU A 263 -5.48 -32.13 -14.67
CA LEU A 263 -5.38 -30.70 -15.01
C LEU A 263 -4.72 -30.51 -16.39
N PRO A 264 -5.26 -29.61 -17.24
CA PRO A 264 -4.69 -29.34 -18.55
C PRO A 264 -3.28 -28.75 -18.44
N ALA A 265 -2.47 -29.00 -19.48
CA ALA A 265 -1.01 -28.82 -19.45
C ALA A 265 -0.57 -27.36 -19.21
N ASP A 266 -1.40 -26.42 -19.63
CA ASP A 266 -1.27 -24.98 -19.42
C ASP A 266 -1.41 -24.61 -17.93
N VAL A 267 -2.46 -25.12 -17.27
CA VAL A 267 -2.67 -24.94 -15.82
C VAL A 267 -1.54 -25.60 -15.03
N LEU A 268 -1.02 -26.74 -15.51
CA LEU A 268 0.14 -27.41 -14.92
C LEU A 268 1.45 -26.62 -15.08
N SER A 269 1.63 -25.91 -16.19
CA SER A 269 2.77 -25.02 -16.40
C SER A 269 2.72 -23.85 -15.43
N MET A 270 1.56 -23.22 -15.30
CA MET A 270 1.34 -22.09 -14.39
C MET A 270 1.59 -22.50 -12.93
N LEU A 271 1.14 -23.68 -12.50
CA LEU A 271 1.39 -24.17 -11.15
C LEU A 271 2.88 -24.42 -10.85
N ASN A 272 3.64 -24.95 -11.81
CA ASN A 272 5.09 -25.17 -11.67
C ASN A 272 5.87 -23.85 -11.64
N GLU A 273 5.44 -22.87 -12.43
CA GLU A 273 6.03 -21.54 -12.50
C GLU A 273 5.81 -20.80 -11.17
N VAL A 274 4.57 -20.78 -10.68
CA VAL A 274 4.22 -20.18 -9.38
C VAL A 274 4.94 -20.86 -8.21
N ALA A 275 5.03 -22.19 -8.21
CA ALA A 275 5.79 -22.92 -7.19
C ALA A 275 7.30 -22.58 -7.23
N GLY A 276 7.88 -22.42 -8.43
CA GLY A 276 9.28 -22.05 -8.62
C GLY A 276 9.61 -20.59 -8.27
N GLU A 277 8.64 -19.68 -8.38
CA GLU A 277 8.80 -18.30 -7.90
C GLU A 277 8.69 -18.18 -6.38
N LEU A 278 7.77 -18.93 -5.77
CA LEU A 278 7.59 -18.94 -4.32
C LEU A 278 8.80 -19.56 -3.57
N ASP A 279 9.43 -20.60 -4.14
CA ASP A 279 10.66 -21.21 -3.60
C ASP A 279 11.85 -20.23 -3.54
N LYS A 280 11.84 -19.19 -4.39
CA LYS A 280 12.88 -18.15 -4.39
C LYS A 280 12.62 -17.07 -3.32
N ARG A 281 11.37 -16.93 -2.85
CA ARG A 281 10.95 -15.92 -1.87
C ARG A 281 11.01 -16.40 -0.42
N VAL A 282 11.07 -17.72 -0.18
CA VAL A 282 11.30 -18.26 1.18
C VAL A 282 12.81 -18.33 1.45
N PRO A 283 13.37 -17.55 2.39
CA PRO A 283 14.77 -17.71 2.76
C PRO A 283 14.94 -19.10 3.40
N ARG A 284 15.87 -19.89 2.86
CA ARG A 284 16.25 -21.17 3.47
C ARG A 284 16.71 -20.91 4.90
N ALA A 285 15.87 -21.26 5.88
CA ALA A 285 16.29 -21.36 7.26
C ALA A 285 17.50 -22.31 7.31
N GLY A 286 18.58 -21.82 7.92
CA GLY A 286 19.88 -22.47 7.92
C GLY A 286 19.83 -23.89 8.49
N GLY A 287 20.39 -24.82 7.72
CA GLY A 287 20.83 -26.11 8.26
C GLY A 287 22.20 -25.91 8.89
N ASP A 288 22.23 -25.85 10.21
CA ASP A 288 23.44 -25.99 11.01
C ASP A 288 23.77 -27.48 11.11
N SER A 289 24.91 -27.88 10.53
CA SER A 289 25.72 -29.06 10.87
C SER A 289 27.05 -28.97 10.11
#